data_AF-A0AAE0N1U8-F1
#
_entry.id   AF-A0AAE0N1U8-F1
#
_cell.length_a   1.000
_cell.length_b   1.000
_cell.length_c   1.000
_cell.angle_alpha   90.00
_cell.angle_beta   90.00
_cell.angle_gamma   90.00
#
_symmetry.space_group_name_H-M   'P 1'
#
loop_
_entity.id
_entity.type
_entity.pdbx_description
1 polymer ?
#
loop_
_entity_poly.entity_id
_entity_poly.type
_entity_poly.pdbx_seq_one_letter_code
_entity_poly.pdbx_strand_id
1 'polypeptide(L)'
;MRAGITLIVAAVVAAAPTLAAKEVFAHVILGNTNALTVNDWEADMKTAKAASIDAFVLNVAQGDQNNDVSLSNAFTAAKNAQFKLFFSFDYAASPNGAFGKAGVKALMDKFGGDDAYFKVKEQGNKPLVSTFEGPNNADDWTELKASTNSFFVPDCFDAWPVGLTNKTTTADKNYQTALSGKAYMMPVSPCDGLWDTRWDQVMEVKPDFVEILTWNDYGESHYIKPITKKDEYDGLLKTFGAPIDYVTNNPHQGWLKFLPFYIAQYKAGGKAPAVTKELAALYYRTAPALACPNGGTTGNNPQFGQTAVPPEAMVQDSISFAALLTSDADVKVIVTIGGTQIPASFSKPPAAGAGTTGVYRGAVPMGTNTGAVSLTVTRGGTTVAEAKGGPELSTKCQNNVQNWNVVAV
;
A
#
# COMPACT_ATOMS: atom_id res chain seq x y z
N MET A 1 67.00 22.40 22.80
CA MET A 1 65.99 21.71 21.95
C MET A 1 65.16 20.79 22.84
N ARG A 2 63.91 21.15 23.13
CA ARG A 2 62.91 20.24 23.69
C ARG A 2 61.77 20.20 22.69
N ALA A 3 61.64 19.09 21.98
CA ALA A 3 60.55 18.84 21.05
C ALA A 3 59.36 18.28 21.85
N GLY A 4 58.23 18.99 21.84
CA GLY A 4 56.97 18.48 22.35
C GLY A 4 56.28 17.64 21.29
N ILE A 5 55.89 16.42 21.64
CA ILE A 5 55.08 15.54 20.81
C ILE A 5 53.61 15.86 21.12
N THR A 6 52.89 16.42 20.16
CA THR A 6 51.43 16.59 20.23
C THR A 6 50.77 15.33 19.71
N LEU A 7 50.06 14.61 20.59
CA LEU A 7 49.25 13.44 20.22
C LEU A 7 47.91 13.94 19.64
N ILE A 8 47.65 13.65 18.36
CA ILE A 8 46.32 13.87 17.75
C ILE A 8 45.49 12.61 18.00
N VAL A 9 44.48 12.72 18.85
CA VAL A 9 43.47 11.66 19.01
C VAL A 9 42.38 11.89 17.96
N ALA A 10 42.35 11.04 16.94
CA ALA A 10 41.25 11.01 15.98
C ALA A 10 40.01 10.41 16.66
N ALA A 11 38.98 11.23 16.88
CA ALA A 11 37.68 10.75 17.32
C ALA A 11 37.02 9.96 16.17
N VAL A 12 36.98 8.64 16.30
CA VAL A 12 36.13 7.80 15.46
C VAL A 12 34.68 8.05 15.90
N VAL A 13 33.94 8.85 15.14
CA VAL A 13 32.49 8.94 15.27
C VAL A 13 31.95 7.59 14.79
N ALA A 14 31.62 6.70 15.71
CA ALA A 14 30.88 5.49 15.39
C ALA A 14 29.52 5.92 14.81
N ALA A 15 29.31 5.68 13.51
CA ALA A 15 27.99 5.79 12.92
C ALA A 15 27.06 4.84 13.70
N ALA A 16 25.91 5.35 14.14
CA ALA A 16 24.88 4.49 14.74
C ALA A 16 24.58 3.36 13.75
N PRO A 17 24.43 2.10 14.20
CA PRO A 17 24.10 1.00 13.30
C PRO A 17 22.78 1.33 12.60
N THR A 18 22.82 1.47 11.29
CA THR A 18 21.61 1.58 10.47
C THR A 18 20.82 0.29 10.64
N LEU A 19 19.54 0.41 10.99
CA LEU A 19 18.64 -0.73 11.08
C LEU A 19 18.60 -1.40 9.69
N ALA A 20 19.00 -2.67 9.61
CA ALA A 20 19.01 -3.43 8.35
C ALA A 20 17.68 -4.16 8.09
N ALA A 21 16.61 -3.72 8.77
CA ALA A 21 15.27 -4.23 8.54
C ALA A 21 14.82 -3.87 7.11
N LYS A 22 14.07 -4.78 6.49
CA LYS A 22 13.54 -4.65 5.12
C LYS A 22 12.19 -5.33 4.98
N GLU A 23 11.45 -5.43 6.08
CA GLU A 23 10.13 -6.01 6.11
C GLU A 23 9.10 -5.07 5.51
N VAL A 24 8.11 -5.68 4.88
CA VAL A 24 7.00 -5.02 4.20
C VAL A 24 5.71 -5.47 4.84
N PHE A 25 4.90 -4.51 5.26
CA PHE A 25 3.66 -4.74 5.96
C PHE A 25 2.47 -4.26 5.13
N ALA A 26 1.27 -4.72 5.47
CA ALA A 26 0.03 -4.15 4.94
C ALA A 26 -0.89 -3.73 6.07
N HIS A 27 -1.40 -2.50 5.98
CA HIS A 27 -2.27 -1.91 6.97
C HIS A 27 -3.68 -2.50 6.89
N VAL A 28 -4.23 -2.92 8.01
CA VAL A 28 -5.55 -3.55 8.12
C VAL A 28 -6.42 -2.71 9.04
N ILE A 29 -7.50 -2.14 8.51
CA ILE A 29 -8.54 -1.48 9.29
C ILE A 29 -9.30 -2.56 10.06
N LEU A 30 -9.04 -2.69 11.36
CA LEU A 30 -9.63 -3.77 12.17
C LEU A 30 -11.15 -3.64 12.27
N GLY A 31 -11.67 -2.41 12.29
CA GLY A 31 -13.12 -2.15 12.28
C GLY A 31 -13.85 -2.73 11.06
N ASN A 32 -13.13 -2.96 9.94
CA ASN A 32 -13.68 -3.58 8.73
C ASN A 32 -13.64 -5.12 8.76
N THR A 33 -13.30 -5.74 9.89
CA THR A 33 -13.06 -7.20 9.97
C THR A 33 -14.10 -7.98 10.78
N ASN A 34 -15.20 -7.33 11.18
CA ASN A 34 -16.24 -7.95 12.01
C ASN A 34 -16.85 -9.23 11.39
N ALA A 35 -16.94 -9.29 10.06
CA ALA A 35 -17.45 -10.46 9.34
C ALA A 35 -16.41 -11.61 9.19
N LEU A 36 -15.14 -11.36 9.52
CA LEU A 36 -14.06 -12.32 9.26
C LEU A 36 -13.96 -13.39 10.34
N THR A 37 -14.12 -14.63 9.94
CA THR A 37 -13.80 -15.80 10.76
C THR A 37 -12.28 -16.05 10.78
N VAL A 38 -11.81 -16.96 11.65
CA VAL A 38 -10.42 -17.43 11.64
C VAL A 38 -10.00 -17.92 10.24
N ASN A 39 -10.88 -18.66 9.54
CA ASN A 39 -10.57 -19.18 8.21
C ASN A 39 -10.42 -18.07 7.16
N ASP A 40 -11.23 -17.00 7.27
CA ASP A 40 -11.13 -15.85 6.37
C ASP A 40 -9.82 -15.09 6.61
N TRP A 41 -9.46 -14.85 7.87
CA TRP A 41 -8.15 -14.29 8.24
C TRP A 41 -6.98 -15.15 7.74
N GLU A 42 -7.08 -16.48 7.85
CA GLU A 42 -6.04 -17.37 7.32
C GLU A 42 -5.91 -17.28 5.80
N ALA A 43 -7.03 -17.18 5.07
CA ALA A 43 -7.02 -17.02 3.62
C ALA A 43 -6.36 -15.68 3.22
N ASP A 44 -6.65 -14.62 3.95
CA ASP A 44 -6.02 -13.31 3.76
C ASP A 44 -4.51 -13.38 4.00
N MET A 45 -4.08 -13.98 5.10
CA MET A 45 -2.66 -14.12 5.43
C MET A 45 -1.91 -15.01 4.43
N LYS A 46 -2.53 -16.08 3.93
CA LYS A 46 -1.98 -16.90 2.85
C LYS A 46 -1.81 -16.09 1.56
N THR A 47 -2.79 -15.26 1.23
CA THR A 47 -2.72 -14.35 0.07
C THR A 47 -1.62 -13.30 0.23
N ALA A 48 -1.55 -12.65 1.39
CA ALA A 48 -0.53 -11.65 1.70
C ALA A 48 0.88 -12.26 1.67
N LYS A 49 1.06 -13.45 2.24
CA LYS A 49 2.32 -14.21 2.19
C LYS A 49 2.70 -14.59 0.76
N ALA A 50 1.74 -15.00 -0.07
CA ALA A 50 1.98 -15.25 -1.49
C ALA A 50 2.40 -13.98 -2.26
N ALA A 51 1.92 -12.81 -1.83
CA ALA A 51 2.36 -11.50 -2.31
C ALA A 51 3.69 -11.02 -1.66
N SER A 52 4.34 -11.84 -0.83
CA SER A 52 5.59 -11.54 -0.10
C SER A 52 5.49 -10.47 1.00
N ILE A 53 4.28 -10.18 1.49
CA ILE A 53 4.05 -9.32 2.66
C ILE A 53 4.44 -10.09 3.93
N ASP A 54 5.14 -9.45 4.87
CA ASP A 54 5.73 -10.09 6.05
C ASP A 54 4.79 -10.10 7.27
N ALA A 55 3.97 -9.06 7.44
CA ALA A 55 3.02 -8.93 8.54
C ALA A 55 1.83 -8.03 8.17
N PHE A 56 0.74 -8.14 8.93
CA PHE A 56 -0.31 -7.12 8.94
C PHE A 56 -0.11 -6.14 10.08
N VAL A 57 -0.35 -4.86 9.78
CA VAL A 57 -0.42 -3.77 10.75
C VAL A 57 -1.89 -3.59 11.12
N LEU A 58 -2.27 -3.98 12.33
CA LEU A 58 -3.66 -3.92 12.77
C LEU A 58 -3.94 -2.51 13.30
N ASN A 59 -4.72 -1.74 12.53
CA ASN A 59 -5.26 -0.46 12.96
C ASN A 59 -6.38 -0.71 13.97
N VAL A 60 -6.09 -0.49 15.24
CA VAL A 60 -7.03 -0.72 16.34
C VAL A 60 -7.54 0.62 16.79
N ALA A 61 -8.86 0.80 16.86
CA ALA A 61 -9.53 2.00 17.39
C ALA A 61 -9.98 1.78 18.84
N GLN A 62 -9.80 2.77 19.72
CA GLN A 62 -10.17 2.61 21.12
C GLN A 62 -11.69 2.46 21.22
N GLY A 63 -12.17 1.56 22.07
CA GLY A 63 -13.61 1.40 22.33
C GLY A 63 -14.40 0.76 21.17
N ASP A 64 -13.75 0.34 20.09
CA ASP A 64 -14.41 -0.47 19.06
C ASP A 64 -14.80 -1.84 19.66
N GLN A 65 -16.09 -2.16 19.56
CA GLN A 65 -16.68 -3.39 20.07
C GLN A 65 -16.15 -4.63 19.34
N ASN A 66 -15.63 -4.46 18.12
CA ASN A 66 -15.08 -5.55 17.31
C ASN A 66 -13.68 -5.97 17.73
N ASN A 67 -12.98 -5.16 18.55
CA ASN A 67 -11.58 -5.39 18.90
C ASN A 67 -11.32 -6.78 19.47
N ASP A 68 -12.07 -7.19 20.51
CA ASP A 68 -11.79 -8.45 21.20
C ASP A 68 -11.95 -9.68 20.30
N VAL A 69 -13.05 -9.75 19.54
CA VAL A 69 -13.35 -10.87 18.63
C VAL A 69 -12.38 -10.87 17.46
N SER A 70 -12.17 -9.72 16.82
CA SER A 70 -11.34 -9.61 15.62
C SER A 70 -9.87 -9.88 15.92
N LEU A 71 -9.33 -9.34 17.02
CA LEU A 71 -7.96 -9.62 17.46
C LEU A 71 -7.79 -11.10 17.82
N SER A 72 -8.73 -11.70 18.55
CA SER A 72 -8.67 -13.13 18.88
C SER A 72 -8.64 -14.01 17.63
N ASN A 73 -9.51 -13.72 16.66
CA ASN A 73 -9.55 -14.44 15.38
C ASN A 73 -8.26 -14.25 14.58
N ALA A 74 -7.78 -13.00 14.46
CA ALA A 74 -6.57 -12.67 13.73
C ALA A 74 -5.33 -13.36 14.31
N PHE A 75 -5.10 -13.29 15.63
CA PHE A 75 -3.94 -13.95 16.26
C PHE A 75 -4.02 -15.47 16.18
N THR A 76 -5.21 -16.06 16.26
CA THR A 76 -5.40 -17.51 16.03
C THR A 76 -5.03 -17.88 14.59
N ALA A 77 -5.56 -17.15 13.61
CA ALA A 77 -5.25 -17.35 12.20
C ALA A 77 -3.77 -17.16 11.87
N ALA A 78 -3.12 -16.15 12.47
CA ALA A 78 -1.70 -15.89 12.27
C ALA A 78 -0.81 -17.04 12.74
N LYS A 79 -1.15 -17.68 13.85
CA LYS A 79 -0.47 -18.90 14.31
C LYS A 79 -0.66 -20.04 13.32
N ASN A 80 -1.89 -20.27 12.84
CA ASN A 80 -2.20 -21.33 11.89
C ASN A 80 -1.51 -21.11 10.53
N ALA A 81 -1.46 -19.87 10.04
CA ALA A 81 -0.86 -19.50 8.76
C ALA A 81 0.67 -19.25 8.83
N GLN A 82 1.25 -19.28 10.03
CA GLN A 82 2.63 -18.87 10.30
C GLN A 82 2.93 -17.48 9.72
N PHE A 83 2.07 -16.53 10.09
CA PHE A 83 2.10 -15.13 9.67
C PHE A 83 2.29 -14.22 10.89
N LYS A 84 2.63 -12.96 10.67
CA LYS A 84 2.89 -12.00 11.76
C LYS A 84 1.90 -10.85 11.76
N LEU A 85 1.67 -10.31 12.94
CA LEU A 85 0.77 -9.19 13.21
C LEU A 85 1.46 -8.21 14.15
N PHE A 86 1.20 -6.92 14.03
CA PHE A 86 1.49 -5.96 15.11
C PHE A 86 0.48 -4.83 15.12
N PHE A 87 0.51 -3.99 16.16
CA PHE A 87 -0.49 -2.94 16.35
C PHE A 87 -0.04 -1.61 15.76
N SER A 88 -0.97 -0.98 15.05
CA SER A 88 -1.07 0.46 14.85
C SER A 88 -2.23 0.97 15.69
N PHE A 89 -1.94 1.73 16.74
CA PHE A 89 -3.01 2.31 17.56
C PHE A 89 -3.57 3.56 16.90
N ASP A 90 -4.87 3.58 16.62
CA ASP A 90 -5.56 4.72 16.00
C ASP A 90 -5.80 5.84 17.01
N TYR A 91 -5.09 6.95 16.82
CA TYR A 91 -5.16 8.11 17.69
C TYR A 91 -6.14 9.18 17.18
N ALA A 92 -6.73 8.97 16.00
CA ALA A 92 -7.71 9.84 15.36
C ALA A 92 -9.10 9.18 15.23
N ALA A 93 -9.32 8.03 15.88
CA ALA A 93 -10.56 7.28 15.83
C ALA A 93 -11.76 8.17 16.17
N SER A 94 -12.79 8.14 15.33
CA SER A 94 -14.06 8.83 15.60
C SER A 94 -15.15 7.81 15.91
N PRO A 95 -15.96 8.02 16.98
CA PRO A 95 -15.99 9.17 17.89
C PRO A 95 -15.09 9.02 19.12
N ASN A 96 -14.33 7.92 19.24
CA ASN A 96 -13.72 7.50 20.50
C ASN A 96 -12.41 8.21 20.87
N GLY A 97 -11.80 8.93 19.93
CA GLY A 97 -10.58 9.70 20.09
C GLY A 97 -9.33 8.84 20.28
N ALA A 98 -8.27 9.48 20.78
CA ALA A 98 -6.97 8.85 20.94
C ALA A 98 -6.95 7.73 21.99
N PHE A 99 -6.08 6.73 21.78
CA PHE A 99 -5.83 5.71 22.80
C PHE A 99 -5.25 6.32 24.08
N GLY A 100 -5.84 5.95 25.21
CA GLY A 100 -5.20 6.16 26.51
C GLY A 100 -4.05 5.19 26.74
N LYS A 101 -2.99 5.64 27.44
CA LYS A 101 -1.81 4.80 27.80
C LYS A 101 -2.18 3.45 28.39
N ALA A 102 -3.18 3.41 29.28
CA ALA A 102 -3.63 2.18 29.91
C ALA A 102 -4.20 1.17 28.89
N GLY A 103 -4.93 1.64 27.88
CA GLY A 103 -5.48 0.81 26.81
C GLY A 103 -4.38 0.24 25.91
N VAL A 104 -3.41 1.08 25.51
CA VAL A 104 -2.22 0.63 24.77
C VAL A 104 -1.48 -0.45 25.55
N LYS A 105 -1.18 -0.18 26.83
CA LYS A 105 -0.47 -1.13 27.69
C LYS A 105 -1.24 -2.44 27.83
N ALA A 106 -2.55 -2.40 28.04
CA ALA A 106 -3.38 -3.60 28.20
C ALA A 106 -3.33 -4.50 26.95
N LEU A 107 -3.41 -3.91 25.75
CA LEU A 107 -3.29 -4.68 24.50
C LEU A 107 -1.88 -5.22 24.28
N MET A 108 -0.85 -4.44 24.61
CA MET A 108 0.54 -4.90 24.53
C MET A 108 0.85 -6.02 25.53
N ASP A 109 0.34 -5.96 26.76
CA ASP A 109 0.48 -7.03 27.75
C ASP A 109 -0.23 -8.31 27.28
N LYS A 110 -1.39 -8.18 26.64
CA LYS A 110 -2.20 -9.31 26.15
C LYS A 110 -1.58 -9.99 24.92
N PHE A 111 -1.03 -9.23 23.98
CA PHE A 111 -0.64 -9.77 22.66
C PHE A 111 0.84 -9.57 22.30
N GLY A 112 1.53 -8.56 22.83
CA GLY A 112 2.91 -8.22 22.45
C GLY A 112 3.93 -9.33 22.71
N GLY A 113 3.60 -10.24 23.64
CA GLY A 113 4.38 -11.45 23.93
C GLY A 113 4.13 -12.62 22.96
N ASP A 114 2.99 -12.66 22.25
CA ASP A 114 2.58 -13.80 21.40
C ASP A 114 3.63 -14.06 20.29
N ASP A 115 3.80 -15.32 19.92
CA ASP A 115 4.74 -15.71 18.86
C ASP A 115 4.30 -15.21 17.48
N ALA A 116 3.00 -15.00 17.26
CA ALA A 116 2.47 -14.35 16.06
C ALA A 116 2.67 -12.83 16.05
N TYR A 117 3.08 -12.21 17.17
CA TYR A 117 3.39 -10.78 17.20
C TYR A 117 4.73 -10.51 16.50
N PHE A 118 4.78 -9.52 15.60
CA PHE A 118 5.99 -9.15 14.88
C PHE A 118 7.00 -8.50 15.84
N LYS A 119 8.22 -9.04 15.86
CA LYS A 119 9.31 -8.60 16.74
C LYS A 119 10.53 -8.24 15.89
N VAL A 120 11.12 -7.07 16.15
CA VAL A 120 12.29 -6.57 15.41
C VAL A 120 13.56 -7.18 16.01
N LYS A 121 14.20 -8.09 15.27
CA LYS A 121 15.35 -8.87 15.75
C LYS A 121 16.56 -7.99 16.04
N GLU A 122 16.81 -7.05 15.16
CA GLU A 122 17.90 -6.06 15.21
C GLU A 122 17.78 -5.16 16.45
N GLN A 123 16.59 -5.09 17.05
CA GLN A 123 16.29 -4.31 18.25
C GLN A 123 16.14 -5.20 19.48
N GLY A 124 16.77 -6.39 19.49
CA GLY A 124 16.73 -7.31 20.63
C GLY A 124 15.40 -8.05 20.76
N ASN A 125 14.75 -8.34 19.62
CA ASN A 125 13.47 -9.06 19.54
C ASN A 125 12.30 -8.32 20.24
N LYS A 126 12.31 -6.98 20.21
CA LYS A 126 11.26 -6.13 20.77
C LYS A 126 10.00 -6.16 19.90
N PRO A 127 8.77 -6.18 20.49
CA PRO A 127 7.54 -6.09 19.72
C PRO A 127 7.46 -4.73 19.01
N LEU A 128 7.21 -4.74 17.70
CA LEU A 128 7.04 -3.53 16.90
C LEU A 128 5.68 -2.90 17.20
N VAL A 129 5.61 -1.58 17.35
CA VAL A 129 4.36 -0.85 17.51
C VAL A 129 4.40 0.42 16.67
N SER A 130 3.27 0.78 16.07
CA SER A 130 3.07 2.06 15.40
C SER A 130 1.76 2.73 15.86
N THR A 131 1.47 3.89 15.27
CA THR A 131 0.23 4.65 15.46
C THR A 131 -0.43 4.93 14.12
N PHE A 132 -1.70 5.34 14.12
CA PHE A 132 -2.27 6.15 13.06
C PHE A 132 -2.58 7.51 13.67
N GLU A 133 -1.95 8.56 13.13
CA GLU A 133 -1.96 9.91 13.70
C GLU A 133 -1.42 9.93 15.16
N GLY A 134 -1.75 11.00 15.89
CA GLY A 134 -1.41 11.13 17.32
C GLY A 134 -0.19 11.99 17.69
N PRO A 135 0.23 13.01 16.91
CA PRO A 135 1.36 13.86 17.31
C PRO A 135 1.11 14.57 18.66
N ASN A 136 -0.14 14.83 19.01
CA ASN A 136 -0.54 15.42 20.30
C ASN A 136 -0.32 14.50 21.51
N ASN A 137 -0.03 13.22 21.28
CA ASN A 137 0.22 12.22 22.32
C ASN A 137 1.64 11.65 22.24
N ALA A 138 2.55 12.31 21.52
CA ALA A 138 3.93 11.84 21.36
C ALA A 138 4.64 11.61 22.71
N ASP A 139 4.33 12.44 23.72
CA ASP A 139 4.93 12.35 25.06
C ASP A 139 4.60 11.04 25.79
N ASP A 140 3.43 10.43 25.51
CA ASP A 140 3.01 9.15 26.11
C ASP A 140 3.98 8.02 25.78
N TRP A 141 4.61 8.07 24.60
CA TRP A 141 5.50 7.01 24.10
C TRP A 141 6.79 6.89 24.90
N THR A 142 7.18 7.89 25.68
CA THR A 142 8.32 7.77 26.62
C THR A 142 8.02 6.69 27.67
N GLU A 143 6.82 6.73 28.27
CA GLU A 143 6.38 5.77 29.28
C GLU A 143 5.98 4.43 28.66
N LEU A 144 5.27 4.45 27.53
CA LEU A 144 4.79 3.22 26.87
C LEU A 144 5.93 2.33 26.41
N LYS A 145 6.99 2.89 25.79
CA LYS A 145 8.18 2.10 25.40
C LYS A 145 8.85 1.44 26.61
N ALA A 146 8.92 2.14 27.74
CA ALA A 146 9.54 1.60 28.95
C ALA A 146 8.68 0.49 29.59
N SER A 147 7.37 0.68 29.63
CA SER A 147 6.44 -0.25 30.30
C SER A 147 6.05 -1.47 29.46
N THR A 148 6.15 -1.38 28.13
CA THR A 148 5.82 -2.48 27.20
C THR A 148 7.04 -3.12 26.55
N ASN A 149 8.24 -2.55 26.77
CA ASN A 149 9.48 -2.94 26.10
C ASN A 149 9.38 -2.93 24.55
N SER A 150 8.48 -2.12 23.99
CA SER A 150 8.24 -2.07 22.54
C SER A 150 9.32 -1.31 21.78
N PHE A 151 9.43 -1.63 20.49
CA PHE A 151 10.12 -0.81 19.51
C PHE A 151 9.06 0.00 18.75
N PHE A 152 9.02 1.30 19.02
CA PHE A 152 8.00 2.19 18.46
C PHE A 152 8.52 2.86 17.19
N VAL A 153 7.75 2.74 16.11
CA VAL A 153 7.94 3.47 14.85
C VAL A 153 6.67 4.29 14.61
N PRO A 154 6.69 5.62 14.78
CA PRO A 154 5.54 6.46 14.49
C PRO A 154 5.21 6.37 13.00
N ASP A 155 3.96 6.58 12.68
CA ASP A 155 3.50 6.62 11.31
C ASP A 155 3.92 7.88 10.56
N CYS A 156 3.77 7.77 9.25
CA CYS A 156 3.77 8.85 8.30
C CYS A 156 2.76 8.46 7.21
N PHE A 157 1.55 9.02 7.21
CA PHE A 157 0.49 8.68 6.23
C PHE A 157 0.52 9.53 4.95
N ASP A 158 1.63 10.22 4.68
CA ASP A 158 1.82 10.98 3.45
C ASP A 158 2.16 10.04 2.27
N ALA A 159 1.15 9.32 1.77
CA ALA A 159 1.29 8.31 0.71
C ALA A 159 0.76 8.77 -0.67
N TRP A 160 -0.14 9.75 -0.68
CA TRP A 160 -0.89 10.16 -1.87
C TRP A 160 -0.43 11.51 -2.45
N PRO A 161 -0.73 11.77 -3.75
CA PRO A 161 -0.66 13.10 -4.34
C PRO A 161 -1.51 14.13 -3.58
N VAL A 162 -1.10 15.40 -3.62
CA VAL A 162 -1.89 16.52 -3.07
C VAL A 162 -2.47 17.32 -4.23
N GLY A 163 -3.77 17.17 -4.45
CA GLY A 163 -4.45 17.73 -5.62
C GLY A 163 -3.78 17.28 -6.92
N LEU A 164 -3.45 18.24 -7.79
CA LEU A 164 -2.80 17.97 -9.09
C LEU A 164 -1.28 17.73 -9.00
N THR A 165 -0.72 17.71 -7.79
CA THR A 165 0.73 17.56 -7.60
C THR A 165 1.08 16.10 -7.39
N ASN A 166 1.78 15.51 -8.37
CA ASN A 166 2.28 14.14 -8.27
C ASN A 166 3.12 13.91 -7.01
N LYS A 167 2.99 12.72 -6.45
CA LYS A 167 3.77 12.30 -5.27
C LYS A 167 5.26 12.18 -5.60
N THR A 168 6.12 12.69 -4.72
CA THR A 168 7.59 12.65 -4.83
C THR A 168 8.23 12.10 -3.55
N THR A 169 9.54 11.87 -3.56
CA THR A 169 10.32 11.39 -2.40
C THR A 169 10.68 12.48 -1.38
N THR A 170 10.33 13.74 -1.66
CA THR A 170 10.77 14.88 -0.85
C THR A 170 10.30 14.78 0.60
N ALA A 171 9.01 14.48 0.81
CA ALA A 171 8.45 14.35 2.15
C ALA A 171 9.04 13.16 2.90
N ASP A 172 9.21 12.01 2.21
CA ASP A 172 9.81 10.81 2.78
C ASP A 172 11.24 11.10 3.30
N LYS A 173 12.08 11.77 2.49
CA LYS A 173 13.45 12.15 2.86
C LYS A 173 13.52 13.21 3.96
N ASN A 174 12.60 14.18 3.95
CA ASN A 174 12.49 15.17 5.02
C ASN A 174 12.14 14.48 6.35
N TYR A 175 11.23 13.51 6.32
CA TYR A 175 10.86 12.75 7.51
C TYR A 175 12.02 11.88 8.01
N GLN A 176 12.73 11.16 7.13
CA GLN A 176 13.96 10.44 7.50
C GLN A 176 15.01 11.36 8.16
N THR A 177 15.18 12.57 7.63
CA THR A 177 16.09 13.56 8.20
C THR A 177 15.65 13.99 9.60
N ALA A 178 14.35 14.27 9.77
CA ALA A 178 13.77 14.66 11.06
C ALA A 178 13.85 13.54 12.12
N LEU A 179 13.77 12.28 11.70
CA LEU A 179 13.91 11.12 12.58
C LEU A 179 15.31 10.97 13.20
N SER A 180 16.33 11.63 12.63
CA SER A 180 17.71 11.67 13.16
C SER A 180 18.28 10.27 13.43
N GLY A 181 18.14 9.37 12.45
CA GLY A 181 18.64 7.99 12.51
C GLY A 181 17.72 6.99 13.20
N LYS A 182 16.52 7.40 13.65
CA LYS A 182 15.46 6.45 14.04
C LYS A 182 14.85 5.80 12.80
N ALA A 183 14.27 4.61 13.01
CA ALA A 183 13.67 3.84 11.94
C ALA A 183 12.52 4.58 11.24
N TYR A 184 12.46 4.46 9.92
CA TYR A 184 11.41 4.99 9.09
C TYR A 184 10.63 3.87 8.42
N MET A 185 9.31 3.91 8.59
CA MET A 185 8.36 3.07 7.87
C MET A 185 7.67 3.92 6.80
N MET A 186 8.01 3.66 5.52
CA MET A 186 7.51 4.44 4.39
C MET A 186 6.13 3.95 3.96
N PRO A 187 5.13 4.84 3.86
CA PRO A 187 3.82 4.46 3.36
C PRO A 187 3.82 4.32 1.83
N VAL A 188 3.12 3.32 1.32
CA VAL A 188 2.97 3.05 -0.11
C VAL A 188 1.51 2.75 -0.42
N SER A 189 0.85 3.63 -1.16
CA SER A 189 -0.56 3.47 -1.55
C SER A 189 -0.74 3.25 -3.05
N PRO A 190 -1.73 2.46 -3.46
CA PRO A 190 -2.14 2.37 -4.85
C PRO A 190 -3.05 3.54 -5.24
N CYS A 191 -2.94 3.95 -6.49
CA CYS A 191 -3.85 4.82 -7.24
C CYS A 191 -3.47 4.70 -8.74
N ASP A 192 -4.26 5.26 -9.66
CA ASP A 192 -3.96 5.26 -11.09
C ASP A 192 -2.55 5.83 -11.36
N GLY A 193 -1.66 5.00 -11.93
CA GLY A 193 -0.26 5.33 -12.21
C GLY A 193 0.65 5.56 -11.00
N LEU A 194 0.13 5.56 -9.77
CA LEU A 194 0.89 5.85 -8.55
C LEU A 194 1.61 4.60 -8.01
N TRP A 195 0.94 3.44 -8.04
CA TRP A 195 1.40 2.22 -7.36
C TRP A 195 2.85 1.87 -7.68
N ASP A 196 3.15 1.68 -8.97
CA ASP A 196 4.49 1.33 -9.43
C ASP A 196 5.49 2.48 -9.19
N THR A 197 5.03 3.73 -9.27
CA THR A 197 5.87 4.91 -9.01
C THR A 197 6.31 4.94 -7.55
N ARG A 198 5.44 4.62 -6.59
CA ARG A 198 5.82 4.54 -5.17
C ARG A 198 6.82 3.43 -4.91
N TRP A 199 6.74 2.29 -5.63
CA TRP A 199 7.74 1.24 -5.50
C TRP A 199 9.12 1.63 -6.06
N ASP A 200 9.19 2.40 -7.15
CA ASP A 200 10.47 3.01 -7.58
C ASP A 200 11.02 3.94 -6.48
N GLN A 201 10.13 4.75 -5.88
CA GLN A 201 10.48 5.68 -4.81
C GLN A 201 10.97 4.97 -3.55
N VAL A 202 10.45 3.79 -3.21
CA VAL A 202 10.98 2.93 -2.13
C VAL A 202 12.45 2.58 -2.36
N MET A 203 12.85 2.28 -3.61
CA MET A 203 14.25 1.97 -3.95
C MET A 203 15.17 3.19 -3.83
N GLU A 204 14.63 4.38 -4.06
CA GLU A 204 15.35 5.65 -3.94
C GLU A 204 15.51 6.07 -2.46
N VAL A 205 14.42 6.00 -1.69
CA VAL A 205 14.35 6.42 -0.28
C VAL A 205 15.05 5.42 0.64
N LYS A 206 15.01 4.13 0.31
CA LYS A 206 15.59 3.02 1.08
C LYS A 206 15.17 3.06 2.56
N PRO A 207 13.86 3.06 2.87
CA PRO A 207 13.38 3.06 4.25
C PRO A 207 13.80 1.79 5.00
N ASP A 208 13.59 1.76 6.31
CA ASP A 208 13.80 0.55 7.14
C ASP A 208 12.62 -0.41 6.99
N PHE A 209 11.41 0.12 6.92
CA PHE A 209 10.18 -0.66 6.68
C PHE A 209 9.35 -0.03 5.56
N VAL A 210 8.50 -0.83 4.94
CA VAL A 210 7.46 -0.33 4.03
C VAL A 210 6.10 -0.75 4.58
N GLU A 211 5.16 0.17 4.59
CA GLU A 211 3.76 -0.12 4.94
C GLU A 211 2.86 0.17 3.75
N ILE A 212 2.19 -0.88 3.27
CA ILE A 212 1.22 -0.78 2.19
C ILE A 212 -0.12 -0.29 2.76
N LEU A 213 -0.62 0.80 2.19
CA LEU A 213 -1.92 1.38 2.51
C LEU A 213 -2.90 1.08 1.36
N THR A 214 -3.81 0.13 1.48
CA THR A 214 -4.09 -0.74 2.64
C THR A 214 -4.51 -2.14 2.18
N TRP A 215 -4.59 -3.09 3.11
CA TRP A 215 -5.16 -4.41 2.82
C TRP A 215 -6.67 -4.32 2.56
N ASN A 216 -7.45 -3.68 3.42
CA ASN A 216 -8.92 -3.76 3.44
C ASN A 216 -9.64 -2.42 3.68
N ASP A 217 -9.03 -1.29 3.36
CA ASP A 217 -9.76 -0.01 3.43
C ASP A 217 -10.63 0.18 2.18
N TYR A 218 -11.86 -0.30 2.31
CA TYR A 218 -12.86 -0.15 1.28
C TYR A 218 -13.36 1.29 1.19
N GLY A 219 -13.42 2.03 2.30
CA GLY A 219 -14.00 3.38 2.34
C GLY A 219 -13.24 4.39 1.49
N GLU A 220 -11.92 4.22 1.43
CA GLU A 220 -11.01 5.07 0.65
C GLU A 220 -10.56 4.43 -0.67
N SER A 221 -11.12 3.27 -1.03
CA SER A 221 -10.91 2.61 -2.34
C SER A 221 -9.46 2.22 -2.67
N HIS A 222 -8.57 2.12 -1.68
CA HIS A 222 -7.17 1.74 -1.87
C HIS A 222 -6.80 0.39 -1.22
N TYR A 223 -7.80 -0.47 -0.99
CA TYR A 223 -7.59 -1.85 -0.56
C TYR A 223 -6.88 -2.68 -1.64
N ILE A 224 -5.99 -3.60 -1.26
CA ILE A 224 -5.33 -4.54 -2.19
C ILE A 224 -5.82 -5.98 -2.02
N LYS A 225 -6.65 -6.25 -1.00
CA LYS A 225 -7.23 -7.57 -0.73
C LYS A 225 -8.16 -8.02 -1.87
N PRO A 226 -8.10 -9.29 -2.29
CA PRO A 226 -9.15 -9.89 -3.11
C PRO A 226 -10.47 -9.96 -2.33
N ILE A 227 -11.50 -9.32 -2.84
CA ILE A 227 -12.84 -9.37 -2.25
C ILE A 227 -13.43 -10.76 -2.45
N THR A 228 -13.80 -11.43 -1.36
CA THR A 228 -14.39 -12.77 -1.41
C THR A 228 -15.88 -12.77 -1.06
N LYS A 229 -16.31 -11.85 -0.20
CA LYS A 229 -17.69 -11.75 0.25
C LYS A 229 -18.12 -10.29 0.36
N LYS A 230 -19.41 -10.05 0.12
CA LYS A 230 -20.01 -8.71 0.13
C LYS A 230 -20.10 -8.12 1.55
N ASP A 231 -20.34 -8.98 2.54
CA ASP A 231 -20.49 -8.61 3.95
C ASP A 231 -19.24 -7.92 4.55
N GLU A 232 -18.07 -8.13 3.96
CA GLU A 232 -16.81 -7.49 4.36
C GLU A 232 -16.82 -5.95 4.22
N TYR A 233 -17.62 -5.39 3.30
CA TYR A 233 -17.66 -3.95 3.02
C TYR A 233 -19.07 -3.36 3.02
N ASP A 234 -20.11 -4.19 2.87
CA ASP A 234 -21.50 -3.71 2.74
C ASP A 234 -21.97 -2.89 3.94
N GLY A 235 -21.58 -3.30 5.16
CA GLY A 235 -21.88 -2.56 6.39
C GLY A 235 -21.25 -1.16 6.40
N LEU A 236 -20.00 -1.05 5.91
CA LEU A 236 -19.30 0.23 5.77
C LEU A 236 -20.03 1.15 4.78
N LEU A 237 -20.28 0.65 3.57
CA LEU A 237 -20.95 1.43 2.52
C LEU A 237 -22.33 1.96 2.96
N LYS A 238 -23.10 1.13 3.67
CA LYS A 238 -24.41 1.51 4.20
C LYS A 238 -24.33 2.54 5.33
N THR A 239 -23.43 2.33 6.29
CA THR A 239 -23.25 3.22 7.45
C THR A 239 -22.90 4.64 7.00
N PHE A 240 -22.07 4.77 5.97
CA PHE A 240 -21.63 6.07 5.45
C PHE A 240 -22.45 6.56 4.25
N GLY A 241 -23.55 5.88 3.89
CA GLY A 241 -24.47 6.35 2.86
C GLY A 241 -23.85 6.43 1.46
N ALA A 242 -22.99 5.48 1.09
CA ALA A 242 -22.36 5.45 -0.23
C ALA A 242 -23.43 5.48 -1.34
N PRO A 243 -23.29 6.36 -2.36
CA PRO A 243 -24.32 6.52 -3.39
C PRO A 243 -24.42 5.33 -4.35
N ILE A 244 -23.35 4.53 -4.43
CA ILE A 244 -23.24 3.32 -5.26
C ILE A 244 -22.38 2.27 -4.55
N ASP A 245 -22.49 1.03 -5.01
CA ASP A 245 -21.59 -0.05 -4.60
C ASP A 245 -20.35 -0.02 -5.51
N TYR A 246 -19.34 0.75 -5.10
CA TYR A 246 -18.10 0.94 -5.87
C TYR A 246 -17.05 -0.17 -5.66
N VAL A 247 -17.39 -1.21 -4.89
CA VAL A 247 -16.50 -2.31 -4.50
C VAL A 247 -16.86 -3.59 -5.26
N THR A 248 -18.16 -3.89 -5.40
CA THR A 248 -18.63 -5.06 -6.15
C THR A 248 -18.14 -5.00 -7.60
N ASN A 249 -17.57 -6.10 -8.07
CA ASN A 249 -17.02 -6.21 -9.42
C ASN A 249 -15.95 -5.14 -9.72
N ASN A 250 -15.21 -4.64 -8.72
CA ASN A 250 -14.10 -3.71 -8.92
C ASN A 250 -12.79 -4.33 -8.41
N PRO A 251 -12.24 -5.34 -9.12
CA PRO A 251 -11.07 -6.09 -8.68
C PRO A 251 -9.82 -5.21 -8.57
N HIS A 252 -8.99 -5.43 -7.54
CA HIS A 252 -7.72 -4.73 -7.29
C HIS A 252 -6.49 -5.66 -7.36
N GLN A 253 -6.66 -6.92 -7.77
CA GLN A 253 -5.63 -7.97 -7.74
C GLN A 253 -4.41 -7.64 -8.62
N GLY A 254 -4.56 -6.76 -9.62
CA GLY A 254 -3.45 -6.26 -10.42
C GLY A 254 -2.33 -5.63 -9.57
N TRP A 255 -2.66 -4.99 -8.44
CA TRP A 255 -1.66 -4.41 -7.54
C TRP A 255 -0.86 -5.47 -6.76
N LEU A 256 -1.44 -6.65 -6.50
CA LEU A 256 -0.75 -7.76 -5.84
C LEU A 256 0.27 -8.46 -6.75
N LYS A 257 0.02 -8.49 -8.07
CA LYS A 257 0.80 -9.29 -9.02
C LYS A 257 2.31 -8.98 -8.99
N PHE A 258 2.65 -7.70 -8.84
CA PHE A 258 4.05 -7.26 -8.89
C PHE A 258 4.71 -7.17 -7.51
N LEU A 259 3.95 -7.28 -6.42
CA LEU A 259 4.50 -7.18 -5.07
C LEU A 259 5.65 -8.15 -4.81
N PRO A 260 5.61 -9.44 -5.18
CA PRO A 260 6.75 -10.32 -4.99
C PRO A 260 8.04 -9.82 -5.64
N PHE A 261 7.95 -9.21 -6.84
CA PHE A 261 9.10 -8.63 -7.53
C PHE A 261 9.60 -7.38 -6.79
N TYR A 262 8.71 -6.43 -6.50
CA TYR A 262 9.09 -5.19 -5.83
C TYR A 262 9.67 -5.43 -4.43
N ILE A 263 9.04 -6.29 -3.63
CA ILE A 263 9.50 -6.61 -2.28
C ILE A 263 10.85 -7.33 -2.33
N ALA A 264 11.05 -8.27 -3.25
CA ALA A 264 12.35 -8.93 -3.41
C ALA A 264 13.43 -7.95 -3.87
N GLN A 265 13.12 -7.01 -4.77
CA GLN A 265 14.04 -5.95 -5.19
C GLN A 265 14.41 -5.03 -4.02
N TYR A 266 13.44 -4.65 -3.19
CA TYR A 266 13.64 -3.82 -2.01
C TYR A 266 14.55 -4.50 -0.99
N LYS A 267 14.24 -5.76 -0.65
CA LYS A 267 15.03 -6.60 0.25
C LYS A 267 16.45 -6.85 -0.28
N ALA A 268 16.65 -6.81 -1.60
CA ALA A 268 17.96 -6.92 -2.25
C ALA A 268 18.69 -5.57 -2.43
N GLY A 269 18.22 -4.49 -1.78
CA GLY A 269 18.87 -3.18 -1.84
C GLY A 269 18.71 -2.45 -3.17
N GLY A 270 17.62 -2.73 -3.90
CA GLY A 270 17.30 -2.13 -5.20
C GLY A 270 17.72 -2.98 -6.41
N LYS A 271 18.44 -4.08 -6.19
CA LYS A 271 18.82 -5.01 -7.27
C LYS A 271 17.62 -5.83 -7.71
N ALA A 272 17.25 -5.74 -8.99
CA ALA A 272 16.15 -6.52 -9.55
C ALA A 272 16.41 -8.03 -9.38
N PRO A 273 15.44 -8.80 -8.83
CA PRO A 273 15.52 -10.25 -8.79
C PRO A 273 15.34 -10.83 -10.20
N ALA A 274 15.68 -12.11 -10.37
CA ALA A 274 15.40 -12.82 -11.62
C ALA A 274 13.89 -12.95 -11.85
N VAL A 275 13.44 -12.63 -13.07
CA VAL A 275 12.05 -12.82 -13.48
C VAL A 275 11.91 -14.19 -14.14
N THR A 276 11.18 -15.09 -13.48
CA THR A 276 10.88 -16.44 -13.99
C THR A 276 9.54 -16.51 -14.73
N LYS A 277 8.66 -15.53 -14.50
CA LYS A 277 7.36 -15.38 -15.14
C LYS A 277 7.11 -13.92 -15.42
N GLU A 278 6.88 -13.59 -16.68
CA GLU A 278 6.48 -12.26 -17.10
C GLU A 278 4.99 -12.06 -16.81
N LEU A 279 4.63 -10.88 -16.34
CA LEU A 279 3.30 -10.56 -15.83
C LEU A 279 2.83 -9.23 -16.41
N ALA A 280 1.53 -9.07 -16.53
CA ALA A 280 0.90 -7.83 -16.97
C ALA A 280 -0.23 -7.45 -16.02
N ALA A 281 -0.47 -6.15 -15.92
CA ALA A 281 -1.59 -5.57 -15.20
C ALA A 281 -2.20 -4.39 -15.98
N LEU A 282 -3.50 -4.20 -15.79
CA LEU A 282 -4.26 -3.06 -16.29
C LEU A 282 -4.79 -2.24 -15.12
N TYR A 283 -4.79 -0.91 -15.27
CA TYR A 283 -5.38 0.04 -14.33
C TYR A 283 -6.29 1.00 -15.08
N TYR A 284 -7.58 1.06 -14.73
CA TYR A 284 -8.53 1.93 -15.40
C TYR A 284 -9.80 2.16 -14.59
N ARG A 285 -10.55 3.22 -14.93
CA ARG A 285 -11.93 3.42 -14.47
C ARG A 285 -12.90 2.86 -15.49
N THR A 286 -14.06 2.38 -15.03
CA THR A 286 -15.07 1.74 -15.89
C THR A 286 -15.88 2.73 -16.74
N ALA A 287 -15.67 4.03 -16.54
CA ALA A 287 -16.26 5.08 -17.35
C ALA A 287 -15.34 6.32 -17.40
N PRO A 288 -15.35 7.09 -18.51
CA PRO A 288 -14.69 8.40 -18.59
C PRO A 288 -15.09 9.34 -17.44
N ALA A 289 -14.21 10.26 -17.05
CA ALA A 289 -14.40 11.14 -15.89
C ALA A 289 -15.66 11.99 -15.94
N LEU A 290 -16.08 12.39 -17.14
CA LEU A 290 -17.27 13.21 -17.36
C LEU A 290 -18.49 12.40 -17.85
N ALA A 291 -18.44 11.06 -17.77
CA ALA A 291 -19.57 10.22 -18.18
C ALA A 291 -20.80 10.42 -17.28
N CYS A 292 -20.58 10.62 -15.98
CA CYS A 292 -21.63 10.80 -14.99
C CYS A 292 -21.24 11.83 -13.92
N PRO A 293 -22.22 12.39 -13.17
CA PRO A 293 -21.96 13.22 -12.00
C PRO A 293 -21.02 12.56 -10.98
N ASN A 294 -20.18 13.36 -10.32
CA ASN A 294 -19.17 12.89 -9.39
C ASN A 294 -19.70 12.28 -8.07
N GLY A 295 -21.00 12.36 -7.80
CA GLY A 295 -21.62 11.77 -6.61
C GLY A 295 -21.27 12.45 -5.29
N GLY A 296 -20.71 13.67 -5.32
CA GLY A 296 -20.21 14.35 -4.12
C GLY A 296 -18.77 14.00 -3.75
N THR A 297 -18.10 13.13 -4.52
CA THR A 297 -16.67 12.87 -4.35
C THR A 297 -15.86 14.14 -4.63
N THR A 298 -14.88 14.38 -3.78
CA THR A 298 -13.86 15.42 -3.97
C THR A 298 -12.56 14.74 -4.38
N GLY A 299 -11.76 15.38 -5.24
CA GLY A 299 -10.48 14.79 -5.67
C GLY A 299 -9.42 14.77 -4.57
N ASN A 300 -9.62 15.57 -3.53
CA ASN A 300 -8.72 15.72 -2.40
C ASN A 300 -9.54 16.07 -1.15
N ASN A 301 -8.92 16.08 0.04
CA ASN A 301 -9.65 16.34 1.28
C ASN A 301 -9.45 17.79 1.79
N PRO A 302 -10.46 18.68 1.68
CA PRO A 302 -10.34 20.06 2.13
C PRO A 302 -10.26 20.21 3.66
N GLN A 303 -10.65 19.19 4.42
CA GLN A 303 -10.54 19.20 5.89
C GLN A 303 -9.08 19.24 6.36
N PHE A 304 -8.13 18.79 5.51
CA PHE A 304 -6.70 18.93 5.73
C PHE A 304 -6.13 20.25 5.19
N GLY A 305 -6.96 21.30 5.07
CA GLY A 305 -6.54 22.63 4.64
C GLY A 305 -6.19 22.74 3.15
N GLN A 306 -6.58 21.75 2.35
CA GLN A 306 -6.32 21.73 0.92
C GLN A 306 -7.42 22.49 0.15
N THR A 307 -7.07 23.15 -0.94
CA THR A 307 -8.06 23.72 -1.87
C THR A 307 -8.84 22.58 -2.54
N ALA A 308 -10.16 22.58 -2.45
CA ALA A 308 -11.00 21.55 -3.06
C ALA A 308 -10.80 21.51 -4.58
N VAL A 309 -10.54 20.30 -5.11
CA VAL A 309 -10.36 20.03 -6.54
C VAL A 309 -11.45 19.06 -6.98
N PRO A 310 -12.12 19.31 -8.12
CA PRO A 310 -13.06 18.35 -8.69
C PRO A 310 -12.33 17.06 -9.10
N PRO A 311 -12.87 15.86 -8.79
CA PRO A 311 -12.19 14.59 -9.06
C PRO A 311 -11.92 14.39 -10.56
N GLU A 312 -12.77 14.88 -11.45
CA GLU A 312 -12.57 14.82 -12.91
C GLU A 312 -11.33 15.57 -13.40
N ALA A 313 -10.82 16.55 -12.64
CA ALA A 313 -9.57 17.25 -12.98
C ALA A 313 -8.32 16.48 -12.53
N MET A 314 -8.47 15.50 -11.64
CA MET A 314 -7.37 14.76 -11.03
C MET A 314 -7.05 13.44 -11.73
N VAL A 315 -7.96 12.96 -12.57
CA VAL A 315 -7.83 11.67 -13.25
C VAL A 315 -7.74 11.84 -14.76
N GLN A 316 -7.09 10.89 -15.41
CA GLN A 316 -7.00 10.84 -16.87
C GLN A 316 -7.96 9.80 -17.42
N ASP A 317 -8.51 10.05 -18.61
CA ASP A 317 -9.31 9.07 -19.35
C ASP A 317 -8.39 8.16 -20.17
N SER A 318 -7.62 7.34 -19.46
CA SER A 318 -6.64 6.41 -20.00
C SER A 318 -6.81 5.00 -19.47
N ILE A 319 -6.41 4.04 -20.29
CA ILE A 319 -6.11 2.68 -19.85
C ILE A 319 -4.61 2.64 -19.55
N SER A 320 -4.27 2.74 -18.27
CA SER A 320 -2.91 2.58 -17.77
C SER A 320 -2.56 1.09 -17.73
N PHE A 321 -1.30 0.75 -18.01
CA PHE A 321 -0.86 -0.63 -17.97
C PHE A 321 0.60 -0.76 -17.54
N ALA A 322 0.93 -1.93 -17.03
CA ALA A 322 2.26 -2.29 -16.59
C ALA A 322 2.59 -3.74 -16.96
N ALA A 323 3.86 -4.01 -17.25
CA ALA A 323 4.37 -5.33 -17.57
C ALA A 323 5.70 -5.57 -16.86
N LEU A 324 5.76 -6.62 -16.04
CA LEU A 324 7.01 -7.16 -15.50
C LEU A 324 7.67 -8.02 -16.55
N LEU A 325 8.83 -7.57 -17.05
CA LEU A 325 9.55 -8.21 -18.15
C LEU A 325 11.01 -8.47 -17.78
N THR A 326 11.58 -9.48 -18.42
CA THR A 326 13.03 -9.73 -18.46
C THR A 326 13.76 -8.65 -19.28
N SER A 327 13.12 -8.15 -20.34
CA SER A 327 13.48 -6.95 -21.11
C SER A 327 12.33 -6.53 -22.04
N ASP A 328 12.34 -5.29 -22.53
CA ASP A 328 11.43 -4.77 -23.58
C ASP A 328 11.90 -5.03 -25.02
N ALA A 329 13.00 -5.76 -25.21
CA ALA A 329 13.50 -6.10 -26.54
C ALA A 329 12.50 -7.00 -27.30
N ASP A 330 12.22 -6.62 -28.55
CA ASP A 330 11.31 -7.31 -29.48
C ASP A 330 9.90 -7.53 -28.92
N VAL A 331 9.48 -6.69 -27.97
CA VAL A 331 8.16 -6.74 -27.36
C VAL A 331 7.17 -5.89 -28.16
N LYS A 332 6.02 -6.48 -28.49
CA LYS A 332 4.85 -5.78 -29.02
C LYS A 332 3.74 -5.77 -27.99
N VAL A 333 3.20 -4.59 -27.71
CA VAL A 333 2.16 -4.34 -26.72
C VAL A 333 0.86 -3.94 -27.42
N ILE A 334 -0.23 -4.63 -27.12
CA ILE A 334 -1.57 -4.33 -27.64
C ILE A 334 -2.54 -4.20 -26.47
N VAL A 335 -3.19 -3.04 -26.37
CA VAL A 335 -4.39 -2.85 -25.53
C VAL A 335 -5.60 -3.06 -26.43
N THR A 336 -6.57 -3.87 -25.99
CA THR A 336 -7.82 -4.09 -26.72
C THR A 336 -8.98 -3.54 -25.91
N ILE A 337 -9.85 -2.75 -26.53
CA ILE A 337 -11.09 -2.23 -25.91
C ILE A 337 -12.26 -2.58 -26.84
N GLY A 338 -13.18 -3.43 -26.39
CA GLY A 338 -14.35 -3.83 -27.19
C GLY A 338 -14.02 -4.52 -28.51
N GLY A 339 -12.86 -5.18 -28.58
CA GLY A 339 -12.35 -5.80 -29.82
C GLY A 339 -11.47 -4.87 -30.68
N THR A 340 -11.45 -3.56 -30.41
CA THR A 340 -10.54 -2.62 -31.09
C THR A 340 -9.12 -2.79 -30.55
N GLN A 341 -8.18 -3.19 -31.40
CA GLN A 341 -6.77 -3.32 -31.04
C GLN A 341 -6.04 -1.98 -31.18
N ILE A 342 -5.41 -1.54 -30.09
CA ILE A 342 -4.66 -0.30 -29.98
C ILE A 342 -3.19 -0.65 -29.74
N PRO A 343 -2.30 -0.44 -30.73
CA PRO A 343 -0.86 -0.52 -30.51
C PRO A 343 -0.42 0.44 -29.42
N ALA A 344 0.31 -0.08 -28.44
CA ALA A 344 0.81 0.69 -27.31
C ALA A 344 2.34 0.61 -27.23
N SER A 345 2.94 1.52 -26.48
CA SER A 345 4.37 1.54 -26.21
C SER A 345 4.60 1.85 -24.73
N PHE A 346 5.72 1.36 -24.20
CA PHE A 346 6.14 1.72 -22.86
C PHE A 346 6.66 3.17 -22.88
N SER A 347 6.12 4.01 -22.01
CA SER A 347 6.56 5.40 -21.82
C SER A 347 7.46 5.56 -20.60
N LYS A 348 7.47 4.58 -19.70
CA LYS A 348 8.31 4.57 -18.49
C LYS A 348 8.98 3.20 -18.31
N PRO A 349 10.29 3.08 -18.58
CA PRO A 349 11.05 1.87 -18.27
C PRO A 349 11.24 1.71 -16.74
N PRO A 350 11.77 0.55 -16.27
CA PRO A 350 12.20 0.41 -14.89
C PRO A 350 13.38 1.35 -14.58
N ALA A 351 13.67 1.59 -13.29
CA ALA A 351 14.75 2.47 -12.85
C ALA A 351 16.15 2.07 -13.39
N ALA A 352 16.37 0.79 -13.69
CA ALA A 352 17.60 0.29 -14.31
C ALA A 352 17.73 0.64 -15.81
N GLY A 353 16.67 1.17 -16.43
CA GLY A 353 16.64 1.63 -17.81
C GLY A 353 15.96 0.66 -18.78
N ALA A 354 15.78 1.09 -20.03
CA ALA A 354 15.30 0.23 -21.10
C ALA A 354 16.30 -0.90 -21.39
N GLY A 355 15.81 -2.03 -21.90
CA GLY A 355 16.56 -3.26 -22.12
C GLY A 355 16.86 -4.08 -20.86
N THR A 356 16.35 -3.68 -19.68
CA THR A 356 16.66 -4.34 -18.40
C THR A 356 15.45 -5.04 -17.79
N THR A 357 15.70 -5.93 -16.83
CA THR A 357 14.62 -6.61 -16.11
C THR A 357 13.92 -5.65 -15.17
N GLY A 358 12.59 -5.60 -15.24
CA GLY A 358 11.77 -4.79 -14.35
C GLY A 358 10.37 -4.52 -14.86
N VAL A 359 9.68 -3.59 -14.20
CA VAL A 359 8.31 -3.20 -14.55
C VAL A 359 8.32 -2.01 -15.51
N TYR A 360 7.81 -2.25 -16.71
CA TYR A 360 7.61 -1.26 -17.76
C TYR A 360 6.18 -0.77 -17.73
N ARG A 361 5.97 0.54 -17.92
CA ARG A 361 4.63 1.16 -17.84
C ARG A 361 4.32 1.96 -19.08
N GLY A 362 3.03 2.03 -19.39
CA GLY A 362 2.50 2.85 -20.46
C GLY A 362 1.02 3.13 -20.24
N ALA A 363 0.44 3.89 -21.15
CA ALA A 363 -0.99 4.16 -21.17
C ALA A 363 -1.45 4.38 -22.60
N VAL A 364 -2.72 4.09 -22.86
CA VAL A 364 -3.42 4.49 -24.07
C VAL A 364 -4.66 5.30 -23.70
N PRO A 365 -5.09 6.28 -24.50
CA PRO A 365 -6.35 6.96 -24.25
C PRO A 365 -7.51 5.96 -24.33
N MET A 366 -8.53 6.11 -23.46
CA MET A 366 -9.78 5.35 -23.58
C MET A 366 -10.46 5.61 -24.92
N GLY A 367 -10.41 6.87 -25.38
CA GLY A 367 -11.05 7.33 -26.61
C GLY A 367 -12.57 7.18 -26.52
N THR A 368 -13.20 6.79 -27.62
CA THR A 368 -14.65 6.54 -27.69
C THR A 368 -15.00 5.06 -27.61
N ASN A 369 -14.01 4.19 -27.36
CA ASN A 369 -14.23 2.74 -27.31
C ASN A 369 -14.94 2.35 -26.01
N THR A 370 -15.75 1.29 -26.07
CA THR A 370 -16.43 0.68 -24.92
C THR A 370 -16.33 -0.84 -25.01
N GLY A 371 -16.64 -1.57 -23.93
CA GLY A 371 -16.58 -3.03 -23.86
C GLY A 371 -15.38 -3.55 -23.09
N ALA A 372 -15.13 -4.86 -23.20
CA ALA A 372 -14.06 -5.54 -22.48
C ALA A 372 -12.66 -4.95 -22.77
N VAL A 373 -11.86 -4.79 -21.70
CA VAL A 373 -10.49 -4.28 -21.76
C VAL A 373 -9.50 -5.44 -21.55
N SER A 374 -8.49 -5.54 -22.41
CA SER A 374 -7.38 -6.49 -22.23
C SER A 374 -6.04 -5.92 -22.69
N LEU A 375 -4.96 -6.45 -22.13
CA LEU A 375 -3.57 -6.19 -22.50
C LEU A 375 -2.94 -7.50 -22.96
N THR A 376 -2.29 -7.47 -24.11
CA THR A 376 -1.43 -8.56 -24.58
C THR A 376 -0.04 -8.03 -24.85
N VAL A 377 0.95 -8.70 -24.27
CA VAL A 377 2.38 -8.45 -24.49
C VAL A 377 2.97 -9.67 -25.19
N THR A 378 3.52 -9.46 -26.38
CA THR A 378 4.08 -10.54 -27.21
C THR A 378 5.56 -10.32 -27.47
N ARG A 379 6.35 -11.40 -27.51
CA ARG A 379 7.74 -11.41 -27.94
C ARG A 379 7.93 -12.52 -28.97
N GLY A 380 8.45 -12.19 -30.16
CA GLY A 380 8.58 -13.15 -31.26
C GLY A 380 7.26 -13.84 -31.65
N GLY A 381 6.13 -13.13 -31.54
CA GLY A 381 4.79 -13.65 -31.84
C GLY A 381 4.16 -14.53 -30.75
N THR A 382 4.87 -14.81 -29.65
CA THR A 382 4.33 -15.56 -28.51
C THR A 382 3.88 -14.60 -27.41
N THR A 383 2.70 -14.83 -26.83
CA THR A 383 2.24 -14.08 -25.65
C THR A 383 3.11 -14.42 -24.45
N VAL A 384 3.78 -13.40 -23.91
CA VAL A 384 4.64 -13.55 -22.72
C VAL A 384 3.99 -13.00 -21.46
N ALA A 385 3.06 -12.04 -21.59
CA ALA A 385 2.25 -11.55 -20.50
C ALA A 385 0.86 -11.09 -21.01
N GLU A 386 -0.16 -11.24 -20.17
CA GLU A 386 -1.55 -10.86 -20.47
C GLU A 386 -2.25 -10.34 -19.20
N ALA A 387 -3.12 -9.34 -19.36
CA ALA A 387 -4.07 -8.91 -18.34
C ALA A 387 -5.47 -8.77 -18.95
N LYS A 388 -6.48 -9.32 -18.29
CA LYS A 388 -7.89 -9.31 -18.71
C LYS A 388 -8.80 -9.67 -17.54
N GLY A 389 -10.10 -9.57 -17.75
CA GLY A 389 -11.12 -10.03 -16.77
C GLY A 389 -11.59 -8.95 -15.82
N GLY A 390 -11.25 -7.68 -16.08
CA GLY A 390 -11.89 -6.55 -15.41
C GLY A 390 -13.24 -6.20 -16.05
N PRO A 391 -14.03 -5.33 -15.40
CA PRO A 391 -15.29 -4.84 -15.94
C PRO A 391 -15.12 -4.13 -17.28
N GLU A 392 -16.17 -4.14 -18.06
CA GLU A 392 -16.20 -3.44 -19.34
C GLU A 392 -16.18 -1.92 -19.16
N LEU A 393 -15.51 -1.23 -20.08
CA LEU A 393 -15.58 0.21 -20.20
C LEU A 393 -16.96 0.61 -20.76
N SER A 394 -17.61 1.58 -20.14
CA SER A 394 -18.96 2.03 -20.48
C SER A 394 -19.05 3.55 -20.40
N THR A 395 -20.05 4.13 -21.08
CA THR A 395 -20.43 5.55 -20.91
C THR A 395 -21.61 5.72 -19.93
N LYS A 396 -22.08 4.63 -19.34
CA LYS A 396 -23.17 4.60 -18.35
C LYS A 396 -22.62 4.19 -17.00
N CYS A 397 -23.08 4.85 -15.94
CA CYS A 397 -22.72 4.53 -14.56
C CYS A 397 -23.91 4.04 -13.76
N GLN A 398 -23.62 3.26 -12.70
CA GLN A 398 -24.62 2.82 -11.74
C GLN A 398 -25.28 4.04 -11.10
N ASN A 399 -26.62 4.05 -11.04
CA ASN A 399 -27.42 5.15 -10.47
C ASN A 399 -27.07 6.56 -10.99
N ASN A 400 -26.49 6.66 -12.20
CA ASN A 400 -25.99 7.93 -12.74
C ASN A 400 -24.95 8.63 -11.84
N VAL A 401 -24.11 7.85 -11.15
CA VAL A 401 -23.01 8.34 -10.31
C VAL A 401 -21.71 7.71 -10.77
N GLN A 402 -20.67 8.54 -10.94
CA GLN A 402 -19.35 8.10 -11.34
C GLN A 402 -18.74 7.19 -10.26
N ASN A 403 -18.25 6.02 -10.68
CA ASN A 403 -17.36 5.22 -9.86
C ASN A 403 -15.91 5.70 -10.06
N TRP A 404 -15.31 6.23 -9.01
CA TRP A 404 -13.92 6.70 -9.01
C TRP A 404 -12.93 5.62 -8.59
N ASN A 405 -13.43 4.48 -8.07
CA ASN A 405 -12.60 3.36 -7.69
C ASN A 405 -11.94 2.73 -8.94
N VAL A 406 -10.63 2.50 -8.89
CA VAL A 406 -9.83 2.06 -10.03
C VAL A 406 -9.88 0.54 -10.12
N VAL A 407 -10.17 0.00 -11.29
CA VAL A 407 -10.00 -1.42 -11.58
C VAL A 407 -8.51 -1.70 -11.72
N ALA A 408 -7.99 -2.73 -11.02
CA ALA A 408 -6.66 -3.28 -11.23
C ALA A 408 -6.72 -4.80 -11.45
N VAL A 409 -6.40 -5.26 -12.66
CA VAL A 409 -6.50 -6.69 -13.06
C VAL A 409 -5.26 -7.29 -13.65
#